data_AF-A0A2P9HLE7-F1
#
_entry.id   AF-A0A2P9HLE7-F1
#
_cell.length_a   1.000
_cell.length_b   1.000
_cell.length_c   1.000
_cell.angle_alpha   90.00
_cell.angle_beta   90.00
_cell.angle_gamma   90.00
#
_symmetry.space_group_name_H-M   'P 1'
#
loop_
_entity.id
_entity.type
_entity.pdbx_description
1 polymer ?
#
loop_
_entity_poly.entity_id
_entity_poly.type
_entity_poly.pdbx_seq_one_letter_code
_entity_poly.pdbx_strand_id
1 'polypeptide(L)'
;MKTGCVTFLASLALALPALVPATTGANAQVRKDVSEYAGRRCSAPPKGSGIILGQFSGVDDSPMVSMDGIVPVDRMRCFTNLSECKGWLYTMQSKYTNAGPATVARCIKR
;
A
#
# COMPACT_ATOMS: atom_id res chain seq x y z
N MET A 1 -67.81 -5.75 48.67
CA MET A 1 -66.97 -5.24 49.78
C MET A 1 -65.62 -5.93 49.72
N LYS A 2 -64.52 -5.15 49.78
CA LYS A 2 -63.13 -5.45 50.22
C LYS A 2 -62.58 -6.86 49.93
N THR A 3 -61.40 -7.07 49.35
CA THR A 3 -60.11 -6.38 49.48
C THR A 3 -59.22 -6.95 48.37
N GLY A 4 -58.45 -6.16 47.63
CA GLY A 4 -57.10 -5.79 48.07
C GLY A 4 -56.05 -6.50 47.21
N CYS A 5 -56.00 -6.13 45.93
CA CYS A 5 -54.85 -6.38 45.06
C CYS A 5 -53.88 -5.22 45.27
N VAL A 6 -52.58 -5.49 45.46
CA VAL A 6 -51.42 -4.69 45.00
C VAL A 6 -50.19 -5.21 45.73
N THR A 7 -49.35 -5.95 45.01
CA THR A 7 -47.89 -5.88 45.10
C THR A 7 -47.33 -6.56 43.86
N PHE A 8 -46.86 -5.80 42.87
CA PHE A 8 -45.73 -6.22 42.06
C PHE A 8 -44.96 -4.97 41.62
N LEU A 9 -43.75 -4.87 42.17
CA LEU A 9 -42.70 -3.93 41.82
C LEU A 9 -42.34 -4.10 40.35
N ALA A 10 -42.49 -3.06 39.54
CA ALA A 10 -41.97 -3.01 38.18
C ALA A 10 -41.05 -1.79 38.04
N SER A 11 -39.78 -2.04 38.27
CA SER A 11 -38.62 -1.21 37.98
C SER A 11 -38.53 -0.90 36.48
N LEU A 12 -38.44 0.39 36.13
CA LEU A 12 -38.24 0.88 34.76
C LEU A 12 -37.39 2.16 34.84
N ALA A 13 -36.34 2.41 34.09
CA ALA A 13 -35.36 1.63 33.36
C ALA A 13 -34.17 2.60 33.21
N LEU A 14 -32.94 2.14 33.39
CA LEU A 14 -31.74 2.96 33.24
C LEU A 14 -31.65 3.51 31.81
N ALA A 15 -31.67 4.84 31.67
CA ALA A 15 -31.31 5.52 30.44
C ALA A 15 -29.79 5.45 30.22
N LEU A 16 -29.33 4.44 29.48
CA LEU A 16 -27.98 4.37 28.92
C LEU A 16 -28.00 5.00 27.51
N PRO A 17 -27.20 6.04 27.22
CA PRO A 17 -26.96 6.43 25.85
C PRO A 17 -26.25 5.28 25.14
N ALA A 18 -26.86 4.77 24.08
CA ALA A 18 -26.28 3.76 23.21
C ALA A 18 -24.90 4.21 22.75
N LEU A 19 -23.89 3.38 23.05
CA LEU A 19 -22.58 3.44 22.43
C LEU A 19 -22.76 3.38 20.91
N VAL A 20 -22.40 4.45 20.22
CA VAL A 20 -22.10 4.38 18.79
C VAL A 20 -20.58 4.32 18.70
N PRO A 21 -19.96 3.14 18.51
CA PRO A 21 -18.58 3.12 18.07
C PRO A 21 -18.59 3.69 16.65
N ALA A 22 -18.13 4.93 16.50
CA ALA A 22 -17.70 5.45 15.23
C ALA A 22 -16.52 4.57 14.79
N THR A 23 -16.82 3.50 14.05
CA THR A 23 -15.84 2.75 13.28
C THR A 23 -15.33 3.70 12.20
N THR A 24 -14.37 4.55 12.58
CA THR A 24 -13.38 5.05 11.64
C THR A 24 -12.62 3.81 11.18
N GLY A 25 -13.19 3.12 10.20
CA GLY A 25 -12.48 2.14 9.40
C GLY A 25 -11.37 2.90 8.73
N ALA A 26 -10.23 3.03 9.42
CA ALA A 26 -8.95 3.17 8.78
C ALA A 26 -8.89 1.99 7.82
N ASN A 27 -9.27 2.25 6.57
CA ASN A 27 -8.97 1.35 5.48
C ASN A 27 -7.44 1.38 5.44
N ALA A 28 -6.82 0.47 6.20
CA ALA A 28 -5.46 0.05 5.97
C ALA A 28 -5.48 -0.47 4.54
N GLN A 29 -5.28 0.46 3.61
CA GLN A 29 -5.25 0.18 2.19
C GLN A 29 -4.15 -0.84 2.05
N VAL A 30 -4.55 -2.11 1.86
CA VAL A 30 -3.63 -3.25 1.74
C VAL A 30 -2.66 -2.85 0.65
N ARG A 31 -1.46 -2.41 1.05
CA ARG A 31 -0.41 -2.06 0.11
C ARG A 31 -0.09 -3.39 -0.56
N LYS A 32 -0.51 -3.53 -1.81
CA LYS A 32 -0.12 -4.68 -2.61
C LYS A 32 1.37 -4.52 -2.88
N ASP A 33 2.18 -5.16 -2.04
CA ASP A 33 3.58 -5.39 -2.37
C ASP A 33 3.61 -6.26 -3.62
N VAL A 34 4.10 -5.70 -4.71
CA VAL A 34 4.15 -6.38 -6.00
C VAL A 34 5.58 -6.81 -6.23
N SER A 35 5.80 -8.02 -6.73
CA SER A 35 7.15 -8.53 -7.00
C SER A 35 8.03 -7.53 -7.78
N GLU A 36 9.35 -7.54 -7.57
CA GLU A 36 10.29 -6.77 -8.39
C GLU A 36 10.18 -7.10 -9.90
N TYR A 37 9.61 -8.26 -10.23
CA TYR A 37 9.39 -8.74 -11.59
C TYR A 37 8.00 -8.39 -12.14
N ALA A 38 7.18 -7.64 -11.39
CA ALA A 38 5.83 -7.27 -11.80
C ALA A 38 5.80 -6.38 -13.03
N GLY A 39 4.78 -6.54 -13.87
CA GLY A 39 4.71 -5.87 -15.16
C GLY A 39 5.66 -6.47 -16.19
N ARG A 40 5.51 -6.03 -17.44
CA ARG A 40 6.28 -6.57 -18.57
C ARG A 40 7.58 -5.79 -18.73
N ARG A 41 8.70 -6.48 -19.02
CA ARG A 41 9.90 -5.81 -19.52
C ARG A 41 9.54 -5.16 -20.85
N CYS A 42 9.90 -3.89 -21.00
CA CYS A 42 9.60 -3.11 -22.18
C CYS A 42 10.64 -2.02 -22.39
N SER A 43 10.81 -1.64 -23.64
CA SER A 43 11.39 -0.35 -24.01
C SER A 43 10.37 0.76 -23.75
N ALA A 44 10.81 2.00 -23.57
CA ALA A 44 9.93 3.12 -23.31
C ALA A 44 8.77 3.21 -24.35
N PRO A 45 7.49 3.07 -23.94
CA PRO A 45 6.37 3.06 -24.87
C PRO A 45 6.27 4.35 -25.70
N PRO A 46 5.68 4.32 -26.90
CA PRO A 46 5.36 5.54 -27.63
C PRO A 46 4.39 6.41 -26.82
N LYS A 47 4.52 7.72 -27.00
CA LYS A 47 3.62 8.70 -26.39
C LYS A 47 2.19 8.48 -26.91
N GLY A 48 1.18 8.55 -26.04
CA GLY A 48 -0.23 8.30 -26.34
C GLY A 48 -0.66 6.82 -26.31
N SER A 49 0.23 5.88 -25.99
CA SER A 49 -0.13 4.45 -25.91
C SER A 49 -1.01 4.10 -24.71
N GLY A 50 -1.09 4.97 -23.71
CA GLY A 50 -1.88 4.74 -22.50
C GLY A 50 -1.24 3.73 -21.54
N ILE A 51 -0.10 3.13 -21.91
CA ILE A 51 0.70 2.25 -21.07
C ILE A 51 1.41 3.06 -19.99
N ILE A 52 1.45 2.53 -18.77
CA ILE A 52 2.20 3.14 -17.68
C ILE A 52 3.63 2.60 -17.70
N LEU A 53 4.59 3.49 -17.89
CA LEU A 53 6.02 3.21 -17.77
C LEU A 53 6.48 3.41 -16.33
N GLY A 54 6.82 2.32 -15.65
CA GLY A 54 7.55 2.33 -14.39
C GLY A 54 9.05 2.38 -14.64
N GLN A 55 9.72 3.37 -14.05
CA GLN A 55 11.16 3.53 -14.10
C GLN A 55 11.71 3.61 -12.68
N PHE A 56 12.67 2.74 -12.40
CA PHE A 56 13.44 2.73 -11.17
C PHE A 56 14.93 2.74 -11.50
N SER A 57 15.67 3.65 -10.87
CA SER A 57 17.12 3.71 -10.87
C SER A 57 17.57 3.96 -9.44
N GLY A 58 18.42 3.09 -8.92
CA GLY A 58 18.97 3.18 -7.58
C GLY A 58 20.30 2.45 -7.51
N VAL A 59 20.71 2.13 -6.30
CA VAL A 59 21.95 1.42 -6.03
C VAL A 59 21.70 0.29 -5.04
N ASP A 60 22.53 -0.74 -5.09
CA ASP A 60 22.48 -1.88 -4.18
C ASP A 60 23.88 -2.28 -3.75
N ASP A 61 23.98 -2.99 -2.64
CA ASP A 61 25.25 -3.53 -2.16
C ASP A 61 25.72 -4.68 -3.07
N SER A 62 26.99 -4.67 -3.45
CA SER A 62 27.56 -5.74 -4.27
C SER A 62 27.55 -7.06 -3.49
N PRO A 63 26.98 -8.14 -4.04
CA PRO A 63 27.05 -9.46 -3.40
C PRO A 63 28.45 -10.06 -3.48
N MET A 64 29.28 -9.57 -4.41
CA MET A 64 30.68 -9.91 -4.56
C MET A 64 31.46 -8.89 -3.73
N VAL A 65 32.07 -9.34 -2.63
CA VAL A 65 32.91 -8.61 -1.67
C VAL A 65 32.21 -7.64 -0.71
N SER A 66 32.29 -8.00 0.57
CA SER A 66 31.96 -7.27 1.79
C SER A 66 32.81 -6.01 2.04
N MET A 67 33.28 -5.35 0.97
CA MET A 67 34.02 -4.08 1.01
C MET A 67 33.52 -3.16 -0.11
N ASP A 68 32.67 -2.21 0.26
CA ASP A 68 32.42 -0.92 -0.41
C ASP A 68 31.93 -0.92 -1.88
N GLY A 69 31.61 -2.07 -2.46
CA GLY A 69 31.11 -2.14 -3.83
C GLY A 69 29.63 -1.76 -3.92
N ILE A 70 29.33 -0.56 -4.40
CA ILE A 70 27.96 -0.15 -4.74
C ILE A 70 27.69 -0.46 -6.22
N VAL A 71 26.60 -1.19 -6.50
CA VAL A 71 26.19 -1.58 -7.86
C VAL A 71 24.96 -0.79 -8.30
N PRO A 72 24.95 -0.18 -9.49
CA PRO A 72 23.76 0.50 -10.00
C PRO A 72 22.66 -0.52 -10.36
N VAL A 73 21.43 -0.21 -9.96
CA VAL A 73 20.24 -0.99 -10.27
C VAL A 73 19.26 -0.16 -11.07
N ASP A 74 19.22 -0.45 -12.38
CA ASP A 74 18.23 0.11 -13.29
C ASP A 74 17.18 -0.94 -13.67
N ARG A 75 15.90 -0.57 -13.52
CA ARG A 75 14.76 -1.38 -13.95
C ARG A 75 13.71 -0.51 -14.62
N MET A 76 13.24 -0.99 -15.77
CA MET A 76 12.15 -0.38 -16.52
C MET A 76 11.10 -1.44 -16.84
N ARG A 77 9.84 -1.15 -16.52
CA ARG A 77 8.72 -2.06 -16.72
C ARG A 77 7.46 -1.33 -17.13
N CYS A 78 6.62 -2.02 -17.89
CA CYS A 78 5.36 -1.51 -18.38
C CYS A 78 4.20 -2.17 -17.64
N PHE A 79 3.23 -1.34 -17.27
CA PHE A 79 2.04 -1.70 -16.54
C PHE A 79 0.81 -1.21 -17.28
N THR A 80 -0.29 -1.94 -17.15
CA THR A 80 -1.61 -1.50 -17.62
C THR A 80 -2.25 -0.53 -16.64
N ASN A 81 -1.91 -0.64 -15.35
CA ASN A 81 -2.51 0.13 -14.26
C ASN A 81 -1.47 0.96 -13.49
N LEU A 82 -1.86 2.17 -13.10
CA LEU A 82 -1.01 3.05 -12.28
C LEU A 82 -0.79 2.49 -10.87
N SER A 83 -1.81 1.82 -10.32
CA SER A 83 -1.73 1.20 -8.99
C SER A 83 -0.66 0.12 -8.93
N GLU A 84 -0.60 -0.76 -9.94
CA GLU A 84 0.44 -1.79 -10.04
C GLU A 84 1.83 -1.19 -10.19
N CYS A 85 1.97 -0.16 -11.01
CA CYS A 85 3.24 0.55 -11.16
C CYS A 85 3.70 1.17 -9.83
N LYS A 86 2.80 1.79 -9.06
CA LYS A 86 3.11 2.35 -7.74
C LYS A 86 3.50 1.27 -6.73
N GLY A 87 2.78 0.15 -6.71
CA GLY A 87 3.12 -0.99 -5.86
C GLY A 87 4.49 -1.58 -6.21
N TRP A 88 4.78 -1.74 -7.50
CA TRP A 88 6.10 -2.17 -7.97
C TRP A 88 7.21 -1.18 -7.56
N LEU A 89 7.01 0.13 -7.75
CA LEU A 89 7.98 1.14 -7.32
C LEU A 89 8.22 1.13 -5.82
N TYR A 90 7.18 0.86 -5.03
CA TYR A 90 7.33 0.74 -3.58
C TYR A 90 8.21 -0.46 -3.23
N THR A 91 7.97 -1.63 -3.84
CA THR A 91 8.79 -2.81 -3.63
C THR A 91 10.24 -2.63 -4.12
N MET A 92 10.44 -1.90 -5.22
CA MET A 92 11.79 -1.54 -5.67
C MET A 92 12.50 -0.63 -4.67
N GLN A 93 11.83 0.41 -4.18
CA GLN A 93 12.39 1.31 -3.18
C GLN A 93 12.68 0.61 -1.85
N SER A 94 11.79 -0.28 -1.39
CA SER A 94 12.03 -1.02 -0.15
C SER A 94 13.15 -2.04 -0.28
N LYS A 95 13.32 -2.66 -1.45
CA LYS A 95 14.38 -3.63 -1.71
C LYS A 95 15.77 -2.99 -1.82
N TYR A 96 15.87 -1.86 -2.52
CA TYR A 96 17.13 -1.23 -2.90
C TYR A 96 17.40 0.08 -2.12
N THR A 97 17.00 0.14 -0.85
CA THR A 97 17.25 1.32 0.01
C THR A 97 18.54 1.23 0.83
N ASN A 98 19.17 0.06 0.90
CA ASN A 98 20.28 -0.20 1.83
C ASN A 98 21.55 0.59 1.46
N ALA A 99 21.87 0.66 0.16
CA ALA A 99 23.04 1.36 -0.36
C ALA A 99 22.79 2.84 -0.70
N GLY A 100 21.56 3.35 -0.51
CA GLY A 100 21.21 4.75 -0.76
C GLY A 100 19.80 4.96 -1.31
N PRO A 101 19.34 6.22 -1.39
CA PRO A 101 18.04 6.54 -1.97
C PRO A 101 18.01 6.31 -3.49
N ALA A 102 16.85 5.95 -4.01
CA ALA A 102 16.65 5.82 -5.45
C ALA A 102 16.87 7.17 -6.15
N THR A 103 17.68 7.19 -7.20
CA THR A 103 17.91 8.35 -8.06
C THR A 103 16.71 8.64 -8.95
N VAL A 104 15.98 7.59 -9.37
CA VAL A 104 14.75 7.70 -10.15
C VAL A 104 13.74 6.70 -9.62
N ALA A 105 12.54 7.16 -9.27
CA ALA A 105 11.41 6.29 -8.95
C ALA A 105 10.12 6.96 -9.44
N ARG A 106 9.61 6.57 -10.61
CA ARG A 106 8.45 7.22 -11.21
C ARG A 106 7.61 6.31 -12.10
N CYS A 107 6.31 6.58 -12.10
CA CYS A 107 5.33 6.00 -13.00
C CYS A 107 4.85 7.09 -13.95
N ILE A 108 5.04 6.89 -15.26
CA ILE A 108 4.67 7.85 -16.29
C ILE A 108 3.67 7.19 -17.23
N LYS A 109 2.49 7.79 -17.38
CA LYS A 109 1.58 7.41 -18.47
C LYS A 109 2.16 7.93 -19.78
N ARG A 110 2.39 7.03 -20.74
CA ARG A 110 3.00 7.38 -22.03
C ARG A 110 1.95 7.81 -23.02
#